data_AF-A0AAV4DCD2-F1
#
_entry.id   AF-A0AAV4DCD2-F1
#
_cell.length_a   1.000
_cell.length_b   1.000
_cell.length_c   1.000
_cell.angle_alpha   90.00
_cell.angle_beta   90.00
_cell.angle_gamma   90.00
#
_symmetry.space_group_name_H-M   'P 1'
#
loop_
_entity.id
_entity.type
_entity.pdbx_description
1 polymer ?
#
loop_
_entity_poly.entity_id
_entity_poly.type
_entity_poly.pdbx_seq_one_letter_code
_entity_poly.pdbx_strand_id
1 'polypeptide(L)'
;MERKMLNIKLKDRIPTIEIRKKTQVIDIVQYIQRQKWRWAGHIAREKDNRWTKRCTEWQPRSGRRDRRRPEARWMDDIRRAAGPQWQRKAQDRRKWKTSAEGYILQWTDKAFK
;
A
#
# COMPACT_ATOMS: atom_id res chain seq x y z
N MET A 1 -0.41 18.59 12.16
CA MET A 1 -0.60 17.90 13.46
C MET A 1 0.71 17.76 14.21
N GLU A 2 1.72 17.08 13.64
CA GLU A 2 3.02 16.83 14.30
C GLU A 2 3.71 18.08 14.85
N ARG A 3 3.73 19.19 14.10
CA ARG A 3 4.26 20.49 14.59
C ARG A 3 3.55 20.98 15.85
N LYS A 4 2.22 20.83 15.94
CA LYS A 4 1.44 21.23 17.12
C LYS A 4 1.75 20.34 18.32
N MET A 5 1.98 19.04 18.11
CA MET A 5 2.33 18.10 19.20
C MET A 5 3.65 18.49 19.90
N LEU A 6 4.58 19.11 19.16
CA LEU A 6 5.88 19.57 19.66
C LEU A 6 5.93 21.08 19.94
N ASN A 7 4.81 21.79 19.84
CA ASN A 7 4.73 23.25 19.96
C ASN A 7 5.69 24.03 19.02
N ILE A 8 6.00 23.48 17.84
CA ILE A 8 6.91 24.08 16.85
C ILE A 8 6.13 25.03 15.92
N LYS A 9 6.62 26.25 15.77
CA LYS A 9 6.08 27.28 14.87
C LYS A 9 6.75 27.21 13.50
N LEU A 10 6.15 27.84 12.49
CA LEU A 10 6.77 27.95 11.15
C LEU A 10 8.05 28.79 11.18
N LYS A 11 8.13 29.77 12.10
CA LYS A 11 9.29 30.66 12.27
C LYS A 11 10.56 29.92 12.71
N ASP A 12 10.42 28.78 13.40
CA ASP A 12 11.56 27.99 13.89
C ASP A 12 12.34 27.33 12.76
N ARG A 13 11.79 27.31 11.52
CA ARG A 13 12.41 26.75 10.30
C ARG A 13 12.94 25.33 10.46
N ILE A 14 12.42 24.57 11.43
CA ILE A 14 12.79 23.18 11.66
C ILE A 14 12.32 22.33 10.47
N PRO A 15 13.22 21.52 9.85
CA PRO A 15 12.86 20.62 8.78
C PRO A 15 11.84 19.56 9.21
N THR A 16 10.94 19.19 8.31
CA THR A 16 9.93 18.14 8.56
C THR A 16 10.56 16.79 8.92
N ILE A 17 11.75 16.50 8.41
CA ILE A 17 12.46 15.25 8.72
C ILE A 17 12.86 15.17 10.20
N GLU A 18 13.23 16.29 10.81
CA GLU A 18 13.56 16.34 12.24
C GLU A 18 12.31 16.22 13.11
N ILE A 19 11.21 16.84 12.69
CA ILE A 19 9.92 16.72 13.36
C ILE A 19 9.49 15.25 13.38
N ARG A 20 9.55 14.56 12.24
CA ARG A 20 9.22 13.12 12.14
C ARG A 20 10.13 12.24 12.98
N LYS A 21 11.44 12.53 13.03
CA LYS A 21 12.39 11.81 13.91
C LYS A 21 11.99 11.95 15.39
N LYS A 22 11.54 13.14 15.81
CA LYS A 22 11.14 13.42 17.19
C LYS A 22 9.79 12.81 17.55
N THR A 23 8.80 12.85 16.65
CA THR A 23 7.45 12.33 16.95
C THR A 23 7.34 10.81 16.85
N GLN A 24 8.27 10.15 16.13
CA GLN A 24 8.23 8.70 15.86
C GLN A 24 6.88 8.21 15.30
N VAL A 25 6.12 9.12 14.69
CA VAL A 25 4.83 8.78 14.08
C VAL A 25 5.09 7.90 12.85
N ILE A 26 4.32 6.82 12.74
CA ILE A 26 4.39 5.90 11.61
C ILE A 26 4.07 6.69 10.33
N ASP A 27 4.93 6.54 9.32
CA ASP A 27 4.70 7.15 8.02
C ASP A 27 3.36 6.66 7.42
N ILE A 28 2.53 7.61 7.00
CA ILE A 28 1.18 7.31 6.52
C ILE A 28 1.19 6.44 5.25
N VAL A 29 2.19 6.60 4.39
CA VAL A 29 2.35 5.77 3.19
C VAL A 29 2.65 4.34 3.62
N GLN A 30 3.56 4.14 4.56
CA GLN A 30 3.83 2.80 5.11
C GLN A 30 2.57 2.15 5.69
N TYR A 31 1.78 2.92 6.44
CA TYR A 31 0.53 2.43 7.01
C TYR A 31 -0.46 2.01 5.92
N ILE A 32 -0.71 2.88 4.93
CA ILE A 32 -1.64 2.61 3.83
C ILE A 32 -1.20 1.37 3.05
N GLN A 33 0.09 1.25 2.69
CA GLN A 33 0.59 0.11 1.93
C GLN A 33 0.50 -1.19 2.74
N ARG A 34 0.77 -1.14 4.05
CA ARG A 34 0.57 -2.29 4.94
C ARG A 34 -0.89 -2.73 4.97
N GLN A 35 -1.85 -1.80 5.04
CA GLN A 35 -3.27 -2.14 4.99
C GLN A 35 -3.67 -2.71 3.63
N LYS A 36 -3.17 -2.12 2.54
CA LYS A 36 -3.40 -2.62 1.18
C LYS A 36 -2.92 -4.07 1.02
N TRP A 37 -1.71 -4.38 1.50
CA TRP A 37 -1.18 -5.74 1.46
C TRP A 37 -1.99 -6.73 2.29
N ARG A 38 -2.44 -6.32 3.49
CA ARG A 38 -3.31 -7.13 4.35
C ARG A 38 -4.65 -7.42 3.66
N TRP A 39 -5.25 -6.39 3.05
CA TRP A 39 -6.49 -6.50 2.31
C TRP A 39 -6.37 -7.46 1.12
N ALA A 40 -5.31 -7.33 0.32
CA ALA A 40 -5.02 -8.23 -0.79
C ALA A 40 -4.99 -9.70 -0.33
N GLY A 41 -4.28 -9.98 0.77
CA GLY A 41 -4.25 -11.31 1.34
C GLY A 41 -5.62 -11.80 1.82
N HIS A 42 -6.42 -10.91 2.42
CA HIS A 42 -7.78 -11.25 2.84
C HIS A 42 -8.66 -11.63 1.64
N ILE A 43 -8.69 -10.80 0.59
CA ILE A 43 -9.46 -11.06 -0.64
C ILE A 43 -9.04 -12.37 -1.32
N ALA A 44 -7.74 -12.66 -1.37
CA ALA A 44 -7.25 -13.91 -1.97
C ALA A 44 -7.71 -15.17 -1.20
N ARG A 45 -7.92 -15.06 0.12
CA ARG A 45 -8.40 -16.16 0.97
C ARG A 45 -9.92 -16.22 1.08
N GLU A 46 -10.62 -15.17 0.65
CA GLU A 46 -12.07 -15.13 0.65
C GLU A 46 -12.62 -16.13 -0.39
N LYS A 47 -13.37 -17.11 0.09
CA LYS A 47 -13.98 -18.18 -0.73
C LYS A 47 -15.35 -17.80 -1.26
N ASP A 48 -16.07 -16.98 -0.49
CA ASP A 48 -17.39 -16.51 -0.87
C ASP A 48 -17.24 -15.53 -2.05
N ASN A 49 -18.02 -15.73 -3.11
CA ASN A 49 -18.05 -14.88 -4.30
C ASN A 49 -18.69 -13.49 -4.02
N ARG A 50 -18.32 -12.87 -2.91
CA ARG A 50 -18.83 -11.60 -2.42
C ARG A 50 -18.47 -10.49 -3.39
N TRP A 51 -19.33 -9.47 -3.42
CA TRP A 51 -19.13 -8.26 -4.21
C TRP A 51 -17.75 -7.64 -3.99
N THR A 52 -17.23 -7.66 -2.77
CA THR A 52 -15.89 -7.17 -2.43
C THR A 52 -14.78 -7.79 -3.29
N LYS A 53 -14.79 -9.13 -3.44
CA LYS A 53 -13.82 -9.85 -4.27
C LYS A 53 -14.05 -9.55 -5.74
N ARG A 54 -15.30 -9.59 -6.20
CA ARG A 54 -15.67 -9.28 -7.58
C ARG A 54 -15.22 -7.89 -8.00
N CYS A 55 -15.46 -6.87 -7.18
CA CYS A 55 -15.06 -5.48 -7.46
C CYS A 55 -13.53 -5.31 -7.45
N THR A 56 -12.83 -5.98 -6.54
CA THR A 56 -11.37 -5.88 -6.42
C THR A 56 -10.65 -6.57 -7.60
N GLU A 57 -11.17 -7.74 -8.02
CA GLU A 57 -10.61 -8.53 -9.12
C GLU A 57 -11.14 -8.10 -10.50
N TRP A 58 -12.09 -7.17 -10.54
CA TRP A 58 -12.80 -6.82 -11.77
C TRP A 58 -11.85 -6.30 -12.85
N GLN A 59 -11.90 -6.96 -14.01
CA GLN A 59 -11.14 -6.62 -15.19
C GLN A 59 -12.07 -6.55 -16.40
N PRO A 60 -12.14 -5.40 -17.10
CA PRO A 60 -12.88 -5.31 -18.36
C PRO A 60 -12.37 -6.36 -19.36
N ARG A 61 -13.30 -7.09 -20.01
CA ARG A 61 -12.99 -8.19 -20.95
C ARG A 61 -12.12 -7.76 -22.13
N SER A 62 -12.25 -6.51 -22.57
CA SER A 62 -11.44 -5.96 -23.67
C SER A 62 -9.97 -5.79 -23.30
N GLY A 63 -9.60 -5.84 -22.02
CA GLY A 63 -8.23 -5.61 -21.51
C GLY A 63 -7.74 -4.16 -21.71
N ARG A 64 -8.30 -3.43 -22.67
CA ARG A 64 -8.02 -2.05 -23.03
C ARG A 64 -8.70 -1.10 -22.05
N ARG A 65 -8.01 -0.01 -21.73
CA ARG A 65 -8.57 1.14 -21.02
C ARG A 65 -8.77 2.28 -22.00
N ASP A 66 -9.78 3.10 -21.72
CA ASP A 66 -10.01 4.32 -22.49
C ASP A 66 -8.81 5.25 -22.39
N ARG A 67 -8.56 5.97 -23.47
CA ARG A 67 -7.50 6.98 -23.56
C ARG A 67 -7.64 7.94 -22.36
N ARG A 68 -6.52 8.25 -21.71
CA ARG A 68 -6.38 9.11 -20.50
C ARG A 68 -6.71 8.47 -19.14
N ARG A 69 -7.26 7.25 -19.08
CA ARG A 69 -7.36 6.55 -17.77
C ARG A 69 -5.97 6.07 -17.33
N PRO A 70 -5.64 6.14 -16.03
CA PRO A 70 -4.40 5.59 -15.52
C PRO A 70 -4.22 4.15 -15.99
N GLU A 71 -3.01 3.77 -16.38
CA GLU A 71 -2.74 2.41 -16.86
C GLU A 71 -2.82 1.39 -15.72
N ALA A 72 -2.31 1.76 -14.54
CA ALA A 72 -2.22 0.88 -13.38
C ALA A 72 -3.58 0.59 -12.72
N ARG A 73 -3.81 -0.68 -12.38
CA ARG A 73 -4.93 -1.17 -11.60
C ARG A 73 -4.55 -1.36 -10.15
N TRP A 74 -5.57 -1.51 -9.29
CA TRP A 74 -5.35 -1.73 -7.87
C TRP A 74 -4.49 -2.97 -7.58
N MET A 75 -4.62 -4.04 -8.37
CA MET A 75 -3.85 -5.29 -8.19
C MET A 75 -2.44 -5.25 -8.81
N ASP A 76 -2.12 -4.27 -9.66
CA ASP A 76 -0.92 -4.33 -10.49
C ASP A 76 0.36 -4.19 -9.66
N ASP A 77 0.34 -3.38 -8.61
CA ASP A 77 1.46 -3.25 -7.69
C ASP A 77 1.64 -4.50 -6.81
N ILE A 78 0.55 -5.14 -6.40
CA ILE A 78 0.60 -6.43 -5.70
C ILE A 78 1.18 -7.51 -6.62
N ARG A 79 0.74 -7.54 -7.90
CA ARG A 79 1.28 -8.46 -8.91
C ARG A 79 2.74 -8.18 -9.22
N ARG A 80 3.15 -6.91 -9.23
CA ARG A 80 4.56 -6.52 -9.40
C ARG A 80 5.43 -7.01 -8.23
N ALA A 81 4.92 -6.94 -7.00
CA ALA A 81 5.68 -7.30 -5.80
C ALA A 81 5.69 -8.81 -5.51
N ALA A 82 4.54 -9.49 -5.62
CA ALA A 82 4.41 -10.92 -5.30
C ALA A 82 4.39 -11.85 -6.52
N GLY A 83 4.32 -11.30 -7.74
CA GLY A 83 4.24 -12.05 -9.00
C GLY A 83 2.81 -12.42 -9.42
N PRO A 84 2.65 -13.07 -10.59
CA PRO A 84 1.34 -13.43 -11.15
C PRO A 84 0.51 -14.36 -10.25
N GLN A 85 1.17 -15.24 -9.50
CA GLN A 85 0.53 -16.22 -8.60
C GLN A 85 0.36 -15.70 -7.17
N TRP A 86 0.31 -14.39 -6.96
CA TRP A 86 0.24 -13.78 -5.63
C TRP A 86 -0.96 -14.30 -4.80
N GLN A 87 -2.10 -14.60 -5.44
CA GLN A 87 -3.28 -15.15 -4.76
C GLN A 87 -3.02 -16.53 -4.12
N ARG A 88 -2.19 -17.36 -4.77
CA ARG A 88 -1.75 -18.65 -4.22
C ARG A 88 -0.76 -18.44 -3.08
N LYS A 89 0.19 -17.51 -3.24
CA LYS A 89 1.15 -17.15 -2.18
C LYS A 89 0.45 -16.58 -0.95
N ALA A 90 -0.63 -15.83 -1.15
CA ALA A 90 -1.45 -15.25 -0.10
C ALA A 90 -2.23 -16.27 0.73
N GLN A 91 -2.36 -17.53 0.29
CA GLN A 91 -3.00 -18.58 1.12
C GLN A 91 -2.20 -18.84 2.40
N ASP A 92 -0.87 -18.79 2.33
CA ASP A 92 -0.02 -18.86 3.51
C ASP A 92 0.02 -17.50 4.22
N ARG A 93 -0.75 -17.38 5.29
CA ARG A 93 -0.87 -16.12 6.06
C ARG A 93 0.45 -15.67 6.68
N ARG A 94 1.32 -16.61 7.09
CA ARG A 94 2.61 -16.27 7.70
C ARG A 94 3.56 -15.74 6.64
N LYS A 95 3.74 -16.47 5.54
CA LYS A 95 4.59 -16.02 4.43
C LYS A 95 4.11 -14.70 3.84
N TRP A 96 2.80 -14.53 3.67
CA TRP A 96 2.22 -13.28 3.18
C TRP A 96 2.47 -12.08 4.10
N LYS A 97 2.43 -12.30 5.42
CA LYS A 97 2.72 -11.25 6.40
C LYS A 97 4.20 -10.84 6.33
N THR A 98 5.13 -11.81 6.26
CA THR A 98 6.57 -11.55 6.19
C THR A 98 6.96 -10.84 4.89
N SER A 99 6.35 -11.21 3.75
CA SER A 99 6.64 -10.55 2.47
C SER A 99 6.13 -9.11 2.37
N ALA A 100 5.33 -8.64 3.33
CA ALA A 100 4.79 -7.28 3.33
C ALA A 100 5.88 -6.21 3.45
N GLU A 101 6.97 -6.49 4.17
CA GLU A 101 8.06 -5.55 4.38
C GLU A 101 8.72 -5.15 3.07
N GLY A 102 9.03 -6.14 2.21
CA GLY A 102 9.58 -5.88 0.88
C GLY A 102 8.66 -5.06 -0.01
N TYR A 103 7.35 -5.27 0.07
CA TYR A 103 6.38 -4.43 -0.65
C TYR A 103 6.34 -3.00 -0.13
N ILE A 104 6.35 -2.80 1.20
CA ILE A 104 6.28 -1.48 1.81
C ILE A 104 7.54 -0.66 1.47
N LEU A 105 8.73 -1.28 1.50
CA LEU A 105 10.00 -0.60 1.20
C LEU A 105 10.03 0.02 -0.20
N GLN A 106 9.38 -0.61 -1.19
CA GLN A 106 9.27 -0.06 -2.56
C GLN A 106 8.60 1.31 -2.63
N TRP A 107 7.77 1.65 -1.63
CA TRP A 107 7.02 2.90 -1.57
C TRP A 107 7.68 3.94 -0.66
N THR A 108 8.52 3.54 0.28
CA THR A 108 9.17 4.45 1.23
C THR A 108 10.38 5.15 0.62
N ASP A 109 11.16 4.46 -0.22
CA ASP A 109 12.35 5.04 -0.88
C ASP A 109 12.02 6.16 -1.88
N LYS A 110 10.77 6.23 -2.34
CA LYS A 110 10.31 7.26 -3.28
C LYS A 110 9.76 8.51 -2.58
N ALA A 111 9.49 8.45 -1.28
CA ALA A 111 8.80 9.53 -0.56
C ALA A 111 9.74 10.60 0.03
N PHE A 112 11.06 10.40 -0.06
CA PHE A 112 12.09 11.28 0.52
C PHE A 112 13.12 11.80 -0.50
N LYS A 113 12.82 11.72 -1.80
CA LYS A 113 13.48 12.51 -2.85
C LYS A 113 12.66 13.75 -3.14
#